data_AF-A0A9D1XFI2-F1
#
_entry.id   AF-A0A9D1XFI2-F1
#
_cell.length_a   1.000
_cell.length_b   1.000
_cell.length_c   1.000
_cell.angle_alpha   90.00
_cell.angle_beta   90.00
_cell.angle_gamma   90.00
#
_symmetry.space_group_name_H-M   'P 1'
#
loop_
_entity.id
_entity.type
_entity.pdbx_description
1 polymer ?
#
loop_
_entity_poly.entity_id
_entity_poly.type
_entity_poly.pdbx_seq_one_letter_code
_entity_poly.pdbx_strand_id
1 'polypeptide(L)'
;MFGSKEASEEKLEKLVEKGHWDKIKRSYLYSDKETQIKLAKACTHSKSDDSINILTVLMEQDDEDVQAEAVLALGEVGNDHEVALVQLLGSKAKPEQTKLKEAVKESLAKLRNK
;
A
#
# COMPACT_ATOMS: atom_id res chain seq x y z
N MET A 1 7.87 7.69 -28.32
CA MET A 1 7.01 7.97 -27.17
C MET A 1 6.80 6.65 -26.45
N PHE A 2 7.43 6.47 -25.28
CA PHE A 2 7.26 5.26 -24.49
C PHE A 2 5.83 5.29 -23.95
N GLY A 3 4.96 4.46 -24.52
CA GLY A 3 3.64 4.24 -23.97
C GLY A 3 3.79 3.86 -22.51
N SER A 4 3.03 4.54 -21.65
CA SER A 4 2.89 4.22 -20.23
C SER A 4 2.76 2.71 -20.13
N LYS A 5 3.82 2.04 -19.67
CA LYS A 5 3.76 0.61 -19.40
C LYS A 5 2.88 0.50 -18.17
N GLU A 6 1.56 0.44 -18.38
CA GLU A 6 0.65 -0.12 -17.39
C GLU A 6 1.31 -1.40 -16.89
N ALA A 7 1.77 -1.36 -15.65
CA ALA A 7 2.27 -2.55 -15.01
C ALA A 7 1.04 -3.38 -14.66
N SER A 8 0.93 -4.56 -15.25
CA SER A 8 -0.05 -5.53 -14.78
C SER A 8 0.25 -5.88 -13.32
N GLU A 9 -0.78 -6.19 -12.56
CA GLU A 9 -0.69 -6.62 -11.16
C GLU A 9 0.26 -7.82 -11.02
N GLU A 10 0.09 -8.84 -11.87
CA GLU A 10 0.95 -10.04 -11.94
C GLU A 10 2.44 -9.71 -12.11
N LYS A 11 2.75 -8.64 -12.86
CA LYS A 11 4.14 -8.23 -13.03
C LYS A 11 4.70 -7.57 -11.77
N LEU A 12 3.90 -6.78 -11.07
CA LEU A 12 4.29 -6.15 -9.82
C LEU A 12 4.45 -7.20 -8.72
N GLU A 13 3.53 -8.17 -8.63
CA GLU A 13 3.64 -9.33 -7.73
C GLU A 13 4.97 -10.07 -7.94
N LYS A 14 5.29 -10.44 -9.19
CA LYS A 14 6.57 -11.10 -9.50
C LYS A 14 7.79 -10.25 -9.14
N LEU A 15 7.70 -8.92 -9.18
CA LEU A 15 8.81 -8.06 -8.76
C LEU A 15 8.94 -8.01 -7.24
N VAL A 16 7.80 -7.99 -6.53
CA VAL A 16 7.72 -8.04 -5.06
C VAL A 16 8.26 -9.37 -4.53
N GLU A 17 7.80 -10.49 -5.06
CA GLU A 17 8.24 -11.84 -4.67
C GLU A 17 9.74 -12.05 -4.91
N LYS A 18 10.28 -11.46 -5.98
CA LYS A 18 11.71 -11.50 -6.32
C LYS A 18 12.55 -10.46 -5.59
N GLY A 19 11.94 -9.57 -4.79
CA GLY A 19 12.65 -8.52 -4.06
C GLY A 19 13.29 -7.46 -4.94
N HIS A 20 12.73 -7.16 -6.11
CA HIS A 20 13.24 -6.12 -7.02
C HIS A 20 12.84 -4.70 -6.59
N TRP A 21 13.04 -4.38 -5.31
CA TRP A 21 12.58 -3.16 -4.63
C TRP A 21 13.11 -1.88 -5.27
N ASP A 22 14.37 -1.89 -5.66
CA ASP A 22 15.04 -0.81 -6.38
C ASP A 22 14.30 -0.38 -7.66
N LYS A 23 13.85 -1.37 -8.43
CA LYS A 23 13.08 -1.13 -9.65
C LYS A 23 11.68 -0.64 -9.31
N ILE A 24 11.07 -1.20 -8.28
CA ILE A 24 9.74 -0.80 -7.81
C ILE A 24 9.73 0.67 -7.40
N LYS A 25 10.66 1.06 -6.53
CA LYS A 25 10.82 2.44 -6.04
C LYS A 25 11.07 3.42 -7.18
N ARG A 26 11.93 3.06 -8.16
CA ARG A 26 12.26 3.94 -9.29
C ARG A 26 11.18 4.06 -10.37
N SER A 27 10.34 3.04 -10.55
CA SER A 27 9.45 2.97 -11.71
C SER A 27 7.95 2.96 -11.40
N TYR A 28 7.54 2.60 -10.17
CA TYR A 28 6.12 2.36 -9.86
C TYR A 28 5.63 3.15 -8.64
N LEU A 29 6.49 3.46 -7.67
CA LEU A 29 6.11 4.09 -6.41
C LEU A 29 5.42 5.47 -6.59
N TYR A 30 5.88 6.25 -7.56
CA TYR A 30 5.34 7.58 -7.89
C TYR A 30 4.73 7.63 -9.30
N SER A 31 4.16 6.50 -9.75
CA SER A 31 3.44 6.43 -11.03
C SER A 31 2.02 6.99 -10.90
N ASP A 32 1.20 6.79 -11.92
CA ASP A 32 -0.23 6.99 -11.85
C ASP A 32 -0.89 6.18 -10.72
N LYS A 33 -2.03 6.70 -10.26
CA LYS A 33 -2.89 6.10 -9.24
C LYS A 33 -3.17 4.62 -9.45
N GLU A 34 -3.49 4.21 -10.68
CA GLU A 34 -3.89 2.83 -10.95
C GLU A 34 -2.71 1.87 -10.74
N THR A 35 -1.52 2.27 -11.20
CA THR A 35 -0.27 1.54 -10.94
C THR A 35 0.07 1.51 -9.45
N GLN A 36 -0.13 2.60 -8.72
CA GLN A 36 0.10 2.65 -7.27
C GLN A 36 -0.83 1.70 -6.50
N ILE A 37 -2.11 1.64 -6.86
CA ILE A 37 -3.09 0.71 -6.29
C ILE A 37 -2.67 -0.75 -6.57
N LYS A 38 -2.31 -1.07 -7.81
CA LYS A 38 -1.80 -2.42 -8.17
C LYS A 38 -0.52 -2.75 -7.41
N LEU A 39 0.34 -1.76 -7.18
CA LEU A 39 1.57 -1.95 -6.40
C LEU A 39 1.27 -2.24 -4.93
N ALA A 40 0.32 -1.52 -4.31
CA ALA A 40 -0.11 -1.79 -2.94
C ALA A 40 -0.62 -3.23 -2.78
N LYS A 41 -1.46 -3.69 -3.72
CA LYS A 41 -1.93 -5.09 -3.76
C LYS A 41 -0.78 -6.09 -3.90
N ALA A 42 0.12 -5.85 -4.85
CA ALA A 42 1.27 -6.73 -5.04
C ALA A 42 2.15 -6.85 -3.78
N CYS A 43 2.26 -5.80 -2.98
CA CYS A 43 3.04 -5.79 -1.74
C CYS A 43 2.48 -6.76 -0.68
N THR A 44 1.23 -7.23 -0.78
CA THR A 44 0.69 -8.25 0.14
C THR A 44 1.40 -9.61 0.01
N HIS A 45 2.08 -9.85 -1.12
CA HIS A 45 2.85 -11.06 -1.38
C HIS A 45 4.21 -11.10 -0.67
N SER A 46 4.57 -10.06 0.08
CA SER A 46 5.81 -10.01 0.85
C SER A 46 5.63 -9.33 2.21
N LYS A 47 6.04 -10.01 3.28
CA LYS A 47 6.11 -9.46 4.64
C LYS A 47 7.47 -8.83 4.97
N SER A 48 8.27 -8.52 3.95
CA SER A 48 9.58 -7.90 4.15
C SER A 48 9.45 -6.42 4.52
N ASP A 49 10.46 -5.90 5.20
CA ASP A 49 10.53 -4.48 5.57
C ASP A 49 10.46 -3.56 4.33
N ASP A 50 11.04 -3.97 3.19
CA ASP A 50 10.93 -3.21 1.94
C ASP A 50 9.48 -3.09 1.44
N SER A 51 8.68 -4.16 1.59
CA SER A 51 7.26 -4.17 1.25
C SER A 51 6.49 -3.19 2.15
N ILE A 52 6.71 -3.29 3.46
CA ILE A 52 6.08 -2.41 4.47
C ILE A 52 6.49 -0.95 4.24
N ASN A 53 7.76 -0.69 3.91
CA ASN A 53 8.26 0.65 3.59
C ASN A 53 7.57 1.23 2.34
N ILE A 54 7.38 0.43 1.29
CA ILE A 54 6.65 0.86 0.10
C ILE A 54 5.21 1.21 0.44
N LEU A 55 4.52 0.34 1.19
CA LEU A 55 3.15 0.58 1.61
C LEU A 55 3.02 1.84 2.49
N THR A 56 4.00 2.10 3.35
CA THR A 56 4.04 3.31 4.18
C THR A 56 4.11 4.57 3.31
N VAL A 57 4.93 4.58 2.25
CA VAL A 57 5.01 5.70 1.31
C VAL A 57 3.72 5.86 0.49
N LEU A 58 3.08 4.75 0.09
CA LEU A 58 1.81 4.78 -0.64
C LEU A 58 0.67 5.34 0.22
N MET A 59 0.68 5.04 1.52
CA MET A 59 -0.29 5.56 2.49
C MET A 59 -0.20 7.09 2.68
N GLU A 60 0.97 7.67 2.40
CA GLU A 60 1.21 9.12 2.47
C GLU A 60 0.85 9.86 1.17
N GLN A 61 0.39 9.17 0.12
CA GLN A 61 -0.05 9.80 -1.12
C GLN A 61 -1.36 10.58 -0.93
N ASP A 62 -1.63 11.54 -1.82
CA ASP A 62 -2.80 12.43 -1.71
C ASP A 62 -4.13 11.76 -2.10
N ASP A 63 -4.10 10.68 -2.89
CA ASP A 63 -5.30 10.04 -3.42
C ASP A 63 -5.90 9.02 -2.43
N GLU A 64 -7.16 9.21 -2.07
CA GLU A 64 -7.85 8.38 -1.08
C GLU A 64 -7.86 6.88 -1.44
N ASP A 65 -7.99 6.53 -2.72
CA ASP A 65 -8.03 5.11 -3.12
C ASP A 65 -6.64 4.47 -2.98
N VAL A 66 -5.56 5.22 -3.29
CA VAL A 66 -4.18 4.76 -3.04
C VAL A 66 -3.94 4.57 -1.54
N GLN A 67 -4.35 5.54 -0.73
CA GLN A 67 -4.21 5.45 0.72
C GLN A 67 -4.97 4.25 1.28
N ALA A 68 -6.23 4.07 0.89
CA ALA A 68 -7.08 2.99 1.38
C ALA A 68 -6.50 1.61 1.03
N GLU A 69 -6.05 1.41 -0.22
CA GLU A 69 -5.43 0.16 -0.65
C GLU A 69 -4.13 -0.12 0.11
N ALA A 70 -3.28 0.89 0.31
CA ALA A 70 -2.05 0.75 1.07
C ALA A 70 -2.30 0.35 2.53
N VAL A 71 -3.32 0.95 3.17
CA VAL A 71 -3.74 0.60 4.54
C VAL A 71 -4.27 -0.83 4.63
N LEU A 72 -5.09 -1.25 3.67
CA LEU A 72 -5.60 -2.63 3.61
C LEU A 72 -4.44 -3.61 3.48
N ALA A 73 -3.52 -3.36 2.55
CA ALA A 73 -2.34 -4.20 2.35
C ALA A 73 -1.46 -4.25 3.61
N LEU A 74 -1.24 -3.14 4.30
CA LEU A 74 -0.53 -3.12 5.60
C LEU A 74 -1.23 -4.01 6.62
N GLY A 75 -2.56 -4.08 6.64
CA GLY A 75 -3.29 -4.98 7.52
C GLY A 75 -2.99 -6.45 7.27
N GLU A 76 -2.69 -6.80 6.01
CA GLU A 76 -2.44 -8.18 5.58
C GLU A 76 -1.00 -8.63 5.83
N VAL A 77 -0.01 -7.74 5.66
CA VAL A 77 1.41 -8.10 5.82
C VAL A 77 2.07 -7.57 7.07
N GLY A 78 1.58 -6.47 7.63
CA GLY A 78 2.10 -5.82 8.83
C GLY A 78 1.82 -6.61 10.12
N ASN A 79 2.36 -6.09 11.21
CA ASN A 79 2.30 -6.59 12.58
C ASN A 79 1.92 -5.46 13.56
N ASP A 80 2.07 -5.72 14.86
CA ASP A 80 1.75 -4.76 15.93
C ASP A 80 2.43 -3.38 15.76
N HIS A 81 3.60 -3.33 15.13
CA HIS A 81 4.32 -2.08 14.86
C HIS A 81 3.51 -1.12 13.97
N GLU A 82 2.82 -1.65 12.96
CA GLU A 82 2.04 -0.85 12.00
C GLU A 82 0.71 -0.35 12.57
N VAL A 83 0.26 -0.86 13.73
CA VAL A 83 -1.00 -0.43 14.38
C VAL A 83 -1.02 1.07 14.64
N ALA A 84 0.07 1.61 15.21
CA ALA A 84 0.17 3.04 15.52
C ALA A 84 0.15 3.91 14.26
N LEU A 85 0.80 3.43 13.19
CA LEU A 85 0.86 4.10 11.90
C LEU A 85 -0.53 4.20 11.24
N VAL A 86 -1.25 3.08 11.18
CA VAL A 86 -2.62 3.02 10.64
C VAL A 86 -3.60 3.85 11.47
N GLN A 87 -3.48 3.84 12.80
CA GLN A 87 -4.29 4.69 13.68
C GLN A 87 -4.03 6.18 13.45
N LEU A 88 -2.77 6.57 13.32
CA LEU A 88 -2.41 7.97 13.06
C LEU A 88 -3.02 8.46 11.76
N LEU A 89 -2.96 7.67 10.69
CA LEU A 89 -3.59 8.03 9.42
C LEU A 89 -5.11 8.19 9.57
N GLY A 90 -5.77 7.23 10.22
CA GLY A 90 -7.22 7.30 10.48
C GLY A 90 -7.64 8.55 11.26
N SER A 91 -6.80 9.02 12.19
CA SER A 91 -7.04 10.24 12.96
C SER A 91 -6.91 11.52 12.13
N LYS A 92 -6.12 11.49 11.04
CA LYS A 92 -5.92 12.60 10.11
C LYS A 92 -6.91 12.57 8.93
N ALA A 93 -7.62 11.47 8.73
CA ALA A 93 -8.58 11.31 7.65
C ALA A 93 -9.72 12.32 7.75
N LYS A 94 -10.00 13.02 6.65
CA LYS A 94 -11.06 14.03 6.57
C LYS A 94 -12.45 13.37 6.71
N PRO A 95 -13.49 14.12 7.14
CA PRO A 95 -14.87 13.62 7.23
C PRO A 95 -15.33 12.83 5.99
N GLU A 96 -15.05 13.37 4.81
CA GLU A 96 -15.43 12.85 3.49
C GLU A 96 -14.65 11.62 3.01
N GLN A 97 -13.50 11.29 3.62
CA GLN A 97 -12.68 10.14 3.24
C GLN A 97 -13.23 8.84 3.83
N THR A 98 -14.41 8.41 3.36
CA THR A 98 -15.10 7.24 3.92
C THR A 98 -14.38 5.94 3.60
N LYS A 99 -13.80 5.79 2.41
CA LYS A 99 -13.09 4.56 2.03
C LYS A 99 -11.84 4.38 2.88
N LEU A 100 -11.11 5.46 3.11
CA LEU A 100 -9.93 5.42 3.96
C LEU A 100 -10.27 5.01 5.40
N LYS A 101 -11.35 5.54 5.96
CA LYS A 101 -11.80 5.19 7.31
C LYS A 101 -12.23 3.72 7.44
N GLU A 102 -12.91 3.20 6.42
CA GLU A 102 -13.27 1.78 6.36
C GLU A 102 -12.03 0.89 6.28
N ALA A 103 -11.08 1.23 5.41
CA ALA A 103 -9.80 0.54 5.27
C ALA A 103 -9.01 0.53 6.59
N VAL A 104 -8.92 1.67 7.28
CA VAL A 104 -8.28 1.77 8.61
C VAL A 104 -8.94 0.84 9.61
N LYS A 105 -10.28 0.84 9.69
CA LYS A 105 -11.00 -0.02 10.63
C LYS A 105 -10.73 -1.51 10.35
N GLU A 106 -10.77 -1.92 9.09
CA GLU A 106 -10.49 -3.30 8.68
C GLU A 106 -9.05 -3.70 8.98
N SER A 107 -8.09 -2.86 8.56
CA SER A 107 -6.67 -3.10 8.75
C SER A 107 -6.30 -3.25 10.23
N LEU A 108 -6.83 -2.37 11.09
CA LEU A 108 -6.62 -2.48 12.55
C LEU A 108 -7.22 -3.76 13.14
N ALA A 109 -8.35 -4.24 12.61
CA ALA A 109 -8.92 -5.50 13.05
C ALA A 109 -8.03 -6.69 12.64
N LYS A 110 -7.42 -6.66 11.45
CA LYS A 110 -6.47 -7.69 11.02
C LYS A 110 -5.18 -7.66 11.85
N LEU A 111 -4.58 -6.49 12.04
CA LEU A 111 -3.31 -6.35 12.77
C LEU A 111 -3.41 -6.80 14.23
N ARG A 112 -4.49 -6.45 14.93
CA ARG A 112 -4.69 -6.81 16.34
C ARG A 112 -5.04 -8.27 16.60
N ASN A 113 -5.39 -9.02 15.56
CA ASN A 113 -5.77 -10.42 15.65
C ASN A 113 -4.64 -11.37 15.18
N LYS A 114 -3.45 -10.84 14.91
CA LYS A 114 -2.25 -11.63 14.59
C LYS A 114 -1.43 -11.93 15.83
#